data_AF-A0A8S9WMZ8-F1
#
_entry.id   AF-A0A8S9WMZ8-F1
#
_cell.length_a   1.000
_cell.length_b   1.000
_cell.length_c   1.000
_cell.angle_alpha   90.00
_cell.angle_beta   90.00
_cell.angle_gamma   90.00
#
_symmetry.space_group_name_H-M   'P 1'
#
loop_
_entity.id
_entity.type
_entity.pdbx_description
1 polymer ?
#
loop_
_entity_poly.entity_id
_entity_poly.type
_entity_poly.pdbx_seq_one_letter_code
_entity_poly.pdbx_strand_id
1 'polypeptide(L)'
;MKQKEEKRAKVLMATAAAFIVVLAFSGIVSADPYCGGLPLTNVKEGEVSGDLWFEHYSPLTHNHAEESFTLPSYTDVEWAQLYVAVYCGHMQKNYAGRANITFNGFQLGGTTDGLSSEAFDVCYTYPGKEYTTACERGSAGYNDAPGPGTGPEWVNDHCVRVTSDYLMWYNVTDLVQPNSNVVVDTWNMEGYTGTFDNRTKVITLVVAYNDGDSDTVHYWVNQGHDVDNYYLDNQGEPNYIGETIFAADLPTGSTLQKSNLTVVQMASEDGTYTYNTDSIPTDPDGTTTPPGENWQDDYSGYNMWYASSQFNSNSDNTLNYDRIGGFYKIFLGLLTAEYTEESTDSPDLVPTKIKAKHNYHNGAWTLLNNTVNVTVENIDSGDAGAFDVKLYAKLNGNFEEIGSETVSSLLSGDSAEASFVWKPSEVGDYSLKTVVDSDNSIAESNETNNELIKLQSAGHNGYVGDKPLTTYAHGKIKGNISFTHGDSFYSGKLNNGDTYTVHHTVNIPDGATLKFA
;
A
#
# COMPACT_ATOMS: atom_id res chain seq x y z
N MET A 1 21.24 -72.18 1.26
CA MET A 1 21.27 -71.24 2.41
C MET A 1 22.39 -70.21 2.27
N LYS A 2 23.66 -70.59 2.13
CA LYS A 2 24.80 -69.65 2.00
C LYS A 2 24.65 -68.52 0.98
N GLN A 3 24.20 -68.79 -0.25
CA GLN A 3 24.00 -67.74 -1.27
C GLN A 3 22.92 -66.71 -0.91
N LYS A 4 21.90 -67.09 -0.12
CA LYS A 4 20.82 -66.18 0.29
C LYS A 4 21.29 -65.24 1.42
N GLU A 5 22.20 -65.71 2.26
CA GLU A 5 22.82 -64.91 3.32
C GLU A 5 23.86 -63.94 2.77
N GLU A 6 24.69 -64.36 1.79
CA GLU A 6 25.62 -63.44 1.11
C GLU A 6 24.89 -62.31 0.36
N LYS A 7 23.77 -62.64 -0.30
CA LYS A 7 22.96 -61.63 -1.00
C LYS A 7 22.33 -60.65 -0.01
N ARG A 8 21.88 -61.12 1.17
CA ARG A 8 21.37 -60.25 2.25
C ARG A 8 22.46 -59.38 2.86
N ALA A 9 23.66 -59.91 3.08
CA ALA A 9 24.79 -59.15 3.62
C ALA A 9 25.27 -58.04 2.65
N LYS A 10 25.31 -58.34 1.34
CA LYS A 10 25.65 -57.36 0.31
C LYS A 10 24.59 -56.26 0.16
N VAL A 11 23.31 -56.62 0.26
CA VAL A 11 22.22 -55.63 0.27
C VAL A 11 22.31 -54.76 1.53
N LEU A 12 22.53 -55.35 2.71
CA LEU A 12 22.64 -54.59 3.97
C LEU A 12 23.85 -53.64 3.98
N MET A 13 25.00 -54.06 3.45
CA MET A 13 26.16 -53.18 3.27
C MET A 13 25.90 -52.06 2.25
N ALA A 14 25.23 -52.36 1.14
CA ALA A 14 24.88 -51.34 0.15
C ALA A 14 23.88 -50.31 0.71
N THR A 15 22.90 -50.77 1.51
CA THR A 15 21.95 -49.88 2.20
C THR A 15 22.62 -49.04 3.29
N ALA A 16 23.55 -49.61 4.06
CA ALA A 16 24.32 -48.87 5.06
C ALA A 16 25.27 -47.84 4.43
N ALA A 17 25.94 -48.18 3.33
CA ALA A 17 26.78 -47.25 2.57
C ALA A 17 25.95 -46.13 1.94
N ALA A 18 24.77 -46.44 1.40
CA ALA A 18 23.84 -45.42 0.89
C ALA A 18 23.33 -44.50 2.01
N PHE A 19 23.05 -45.03 3.21
CA PHE A 19 22.65 -44.21 4.36
C PHE A 19 23.78 -43.29 4.86
N ILE A 20 25.03 -43.76 4.85
CA ILE A 20 26.20 -42.95 5.24
C ILE A 20 26.50 -41.87 4.19
N VAL A 21 26.30 -42.15 2.90
CA VAL A 21 26.43 -41.14 1.83
C VAL A 21 25.30 -40.10 1.92
N VAL A 22 24.06 -40.50 2.23
CA VAL A 22 22.95 -39.56 2.44
C VAL A 22 23.17 -38.69 3.69
N LEU A 23 23.77 -39.22 4.76
CA LEU A 23 24.17 -38.44 5.95
C LEU A 23 25.44 -37.59 5.75
N ALA A 24 26.25 -37.88 4.73
CA ALA A 24 27.41 -37.06 4.36
C ALA A 24 27.03 -35.93 3.37
N PHE A 25 25.85 -36.02 2.74
CA PHE A 25 25.26 -34.99 1.86
C PHE A 25 24.08 -34.24 2.47
N SER A 26 23.73 -34.51 3.74
CA SER A 26 22.98 -33.52 4.51
C SER A 26 23.92 -32.35 4.76
N GLY A 27 23.96 -31.43 3.80
CA GLY A 27 24.57 -30.12 3.99
C GLY A 27 24.10 -29.58 5.34
N ILE A 28 25.05 -29.04 6.10
CA ILE A 28 24.69 -28.19 7.22
C ILE A 28 23.91 -27.05 6.57
N VAL A 29 22.58 -27.12 6.60
CA VAL A 29 21.74 -25.96 6.37
C VAL A 29 21.99 -25.12 7.60
N SER A 30 22.99 -24.24 7.51
CA SER A 30 23.06 -23.13 8.43
C SER A 30 21.76 -22.38 8.22
N ALA A 31 20.98 -22.20 9.28
CA ALA A 31 19.95 -21.18 9.22
C ALA A 31 20.67 -19.87 8.91
N ASP A 32 20.12 -19.08 7.99
CA ASP A 32 20.64 -17.74 7.75
C ASP A 32 20.56 -16.96 9.08
N PRO A 33 21.55 -16.09 9.37
CA PRO A 33 21.50 -15.25 10.55
C PRO A 33 20.18 -14.47 10.55
N TYR A 34 19.51 -14.39 11.70
CA TYR A 34 18.23 -13.71 11.80
C TYR A 34 18.17 -12.83 13.05
N CYS A 35 18.06 -11.53 12.82
CA CYS A 35 18.18 -10.42 13.77
C CYS A 35 16.83 -9.92 14.35
N GLY A 36 15.72 -10.55 14.01
CA GLY A 36 14.39 -10.17 14.52
C GLY A 36 13.71 -9.01 13.80
N GLY A 37 14.20 -8.64 12.63
CA GLY A 37 13.49 -7.75 11.71
C GLY A 37 12.45 -8.46 10.86
N LEU A 38 11.63 -7.67 10.16
CA LEU A 38 10.77 -8.15 9.09
C LEU A 38 11.47 -7.85 7.76
N PRO A 39 12.03 -8.86 7.05
CA PRO A 39 12.71 -8.65 5.78
C PRO A 39 11.85 -7.91 4.77
N LEU A 40 12.50 -7.15 3.88
CA LEU A 40 11.81 -6.45 2.81
C LEU A 40 11.33 -7.45 1.76
N THR A 41 10.06 -7.35 1.39
CA THR A 41 9.43 -8.18 0.36
C THR A 41 8.54 -7.35 -0.54
N ASN A 42 8.36 -7.78 -1.79
CA ASN A 42 7.51 -7.07 -2.75
C ASN A 42 6.06 -7.06 -2.28
N VAL A 43 5.54 -5.86 -2.01
CA VAL A 43 4.14 -5.64 -1.66
C VAL A 43 3.35 -5.00 -2.80
N LYS A 44 4.04 -4.37 -3.76
CA LYS A 44 3.40 -3.74 -4.92
C LYS A 44 4.39 -3.58 -6.07
N GLU A 45 3.94 -3.97 -7.25
CA GLU A 45 4.55 -3.60 -8.52
C GLU A 45 3.47 -3.21 -9.54
N GLY A 46 3.90 -2.63 -10.65
CA GLY A 46 3.06 -2.25 -11.77
C GLY A 46 3.76 -1.28 -12.71
N GLU A 47 2.99 -0.77 -13.67
CA GLU A 47 3.45 0.19 -14.68
C GLU A 47 2.62 1.46 -14.59
N VAL A 48 3.28 2.59 -14.83
CA VAL A 48 2.68 3.92 -14.95
C VAL A 48 3.38 4.72 -16.04
N SER A 49 2.74 5.75 -16.58
CA SER A 49 3.41 6.69 -17.49
C SER A 49 4.36 7.64 -16.75
N GLY A 50 4.04 7.99 -15.50
CA GLY A 50 4.84 8.93 -14.71
C GLY A 50 5.98 8.25 -13.97
N ASP A 51 5.98 8.30 -12.63
CA ASP A 51 7.05 7.69 -11.84
C ASP A 51 6.49 7.13 -10.52
N LEU A 52 7.36 6.47 -9.75
CA LEU A 52 7.12 6.17 -8.34
C LEU A 52 7.69 7.30 -7.49
N TRP A 53 6.85 8.30 -7.23
CA TRP A 53 7.23 9.42 -6.38
C TRP A 53 7.13 9.03 -4.89
N PHE A 54 8.06 9.52 -4.09
CA PHE A 54 7.95 9.43 -2.64
C PHE A 54 8.41 10.72 -1.98
N GLU A 55 7.93 10.96 -0.77
CA GLU A 55 8.49 11.97 0.11
C GLU A 55 8.48 11.49 1.55
N HIS A 56 9.53 11.85 2.29
CA HIS A 56 9.87 11.29 3.59
C HIS A 56 10.16 12.39 4.61
N TYR A 57 9.56 12.27 5.79
CA TYR A 57 9.76 13.15 6.93
C TYR A 57 10.15 12.36 8.19
N SER A 58 11.01 12.96 9.02
CA SER A 58 11.38 12.46 10.35
C SER A 58 11.06 13.49 11.45
N PRO A 59 9.76 13.76 11.73
CA PRO A 59 9.37 14.89 12.59
C PRO A 59 9.90 14.78 14.03
N LEU A 60 10.03 13.56 14.56
CA LEU A 60 10.47 13.28 15.94
C LEU A 60 9.68 14.07 17.01
N THR A 61 8.43 14.43 16.71
CA THR A 61 7.57 15.22 17.57
C THR A 61 6.75 14.38 18.54
N HIS A 62 6.42 14.97 19.70
CA HIS A 62 5.60 14.36 20.73
C HIS A 62 4.13 14.77 20.57
N ASN A 63 3.21 13.82 20.73
CA ASN A 63 1.75 13.96 20.69
C ASN A 63 1.12 14.42 19.38
N HIS A 64 1.82 15.15 18.53
CA HIS A 64 1.28 15.72 17.30
C HIS A 64 2.38 15.90 16.25
N ALA A 65 2.14 15.40 15.04
CA ALA A 65 2.90 15.69 13.84
C ALA A 65 1.93 16.05 12.72
N GLU A 66 2.26 17.06 11.92
CA GLU A 66 1.50 17.46 10.75
C GLU A 66 2.48 17.73 9.62
N GLU A 67 2.32 17.05 8.50
CA GLU A 67 3.19 17.18 7.34
C GLU A 67 2.35 17.31 6.06
N SER A 68 2.93 17.93 5.04
CA SER A 68 2.25 18.18 3.76
C SER A 68 3.10 17.73 2.58
N PHE A 69 2.47 17.02 1.66
CA PHE A 69 3.06 16.46 0.46
C PHE A 69 2.63 17.29 -0.75
N THR A 70 3.58 17.66 -1.60
CA THR A 70 3.29 18.31 -2.88
C THR A 70 3.68 17.38 -4.01
N LEU A 71 2.70 16.74 -4.63
CA LEU A 71 2.95 15.78 -5.69
C LEU A 71 3.40 16.51 -6.98
N PRO A 72 4.17 15.83 -7.85
CA PRO A 72 4.37 16.24 -9.23
C PRO A 72 3.03 16.43 -9.98
N SER A 73 3.08 17.00 -11.18
CA SER A 73 1.89 17.02 -12.04
C SER A 73 1.52 15.60 -12.43
N TYR A 74 0.26 15.23 -12.29
CA TYR A 74 -0.25 13.91 -12.64
C TYR A 74 -1.64 14.01 -13.27
N THR A 75 -1.99 13.03 -14.09
CA THR A 75 -3.35 12.81 -14.63
C THR A 75 -4.12 11.80 -13.80
N ASP A 76 -3.44 10.82 -13.20
CA ASP A 76 -4.06 9.81 -12.35
C ASP A 76 -3.11 9.23 -11.30
N VAL A 77 -3.66 8.77 -10.17
CA VAL A 77 -2.91 8.01 -9.16
C VAL A 77 -3.27 6.55 -9.32
N GLU A 78 -2.28 5.72 -9.67
CA GLU A 78 -2.49 4.28 -9.83
C GLU A 78 -2.46 3.55 -8.48
N TRP A 79 -1.55 3.97 -7.61
CA TRP A 79 -1.40 3.40 -6.27
C TRP A 79 -0.73 4.41 -5.34
N ALA A 80 -1.18 4.47 -4.09
CA ALA A 80 -0.49 5.22 -3.06
C ALA A 80 -0.61 4.56 -1.68
N GLN A 81 0.49 4.63 -0.92
CA GLN A 81 0.55 4.13 0.45
C GLN A 81 1.28 5.11 1.37
N LEU A 82 0.64 5.40 2.50
CA LEU A 82 1.22 6.18 3.59
C LEU A 82 1.83 5.23 4.62
N TYR A 83 3.07 5.49 5.02
CA TYR A 83 3.78 4.82 6.09
C TYR A 83 3.97 5.77 7.26
N VAL A 84 3.69 5.30 8.47
CA VAL A 84 3.92 6.06 9.70
C VAL A 84 4.60 5.14 10.71
N ALA A 85 5.72 5.58 11.30
CA ALA A 85 6.29 4.87 12.44
C ALA A 85 6.19 5.68 13.73
N VAL A 86 5.75 5.02 14.80
CA VAL A 86 5.70 5.60 16.14
C VAL A 86 6.73 4.90 17.02
N TYR A 87 7.58 5.71 17.65
CA TYR A 87 8.59 5.25 18.60
C TYR A 87 7.93 4.90 19.93
N CYS A 88 8.13 3.67 20.38
CA CYS A 88 7.60 3.15 21.63
C CYS A 88 8.68 2.97 22.70
N GLY A 89 9.71 3.81 22.75
CA GLY A 89 10.72 3.72 23.80
C GLY A 89 11.74 2.59 23.61
N HIS A 90 12.22 2.03 24.70
CA HIS A 90 13.19 0.93 24.69
C HIS A 90 12.55 -0.42 24.29
N MET A 91 13.16 -1.15 23.35
CA MET A 91 12.63 -2.42 22.80
C MET A 91 12.21 -3.48 23.83
N GLN A 92 12.87 -3.52 24.99
CA GLN A 92 12.60 -4.50 26.07
C GLN A 92 11.44 -4.10 27.01
N LYS A 93 10.72 -3.04 26.67
CA LYS A 93 9.57 -2.55 27.44
C LYS A 93 8.36 -2.45 26.53
N ASN A 94 7.20 -2.76 27.10
CA ASN A 94 5.91 -2.57 26.44
C ASN A 94 5.30 -1.25 26.91
N TYR A 95 5.66 -0.20 26.17
CA TYR A 95 5.17 1.14 26.36
C TYR A 95 3.85 1.29 25.60
N ALA A 96 2.74 1.39 26.34
CA ALA A 96 1.41 1.29 25.76
C ALA A 96 0.82 2.64 25.32
N GLY A 97 0.54 2.77 24.03
CA GLY A 97 0.13 4.02 23.40
C GLY A 97 -0.99 3.86 22.39
N ARG A 98 -1.38 4.98 21.78
CA ARG A 98 -2.27 5.03 20.63
C ARG A 98 -1.79 6.06 19.61
N ALA A 99 -2.11 5.82 18.34
CA ALA A 99 -2.03 6.83 17.29
C ALA A 99 -3.36 7.00 16.58
N ASN A 100 -3.73 8.26 16.35
CA ASN A 100 -4.78 8.65 15.45
C ASN A 100 -4.14 9.27 14.21
N ILE A 101 -4.47 8.75 13.03
CA ILE A 101 -3.87 9.21 11.77
C ILE A 101 -4.97 9.66 10.84
N THR A 102 -4.88 10.88 10.34
CA THR A 102 -5.77 11.38 9.29
C THR A 102 -4.97 11.79 8.07
N PHE A 103 -5.55 11.58 6.89
CA PHE A 103 -4.97 11.97 5.61
C PHE A 103 -6.01 12.76 4.82
N ASN A 104 -5.70 14.01 4.47
CA ASN A 104 -6.65 14.96 3.89
C ASN A 104 -7.94 15.11 4.71
N GLY A 105 -7.83 15.02 6.04
CA GLY A 105 -8.95 15.05 6.98
C GLY A 105 -9.78 13.76 7.04
N PHE A 106 -9.46 12.76 6.22
CA PHE A 106 -10.07 11.43 6.32
C PHE A 106 -9.34 10.60 7.36
N GLN A 107 -10.12 9.97 8.23
CA GLN A 107 -9.60 9.05 9.24
C GLN A 107 -9.01 7.79 8.59
N LEU A 108 -7.77 7.46 8.95
CA LEU A 108 -7.11 6.21 8.59
C LEU A 108 -7.12 5.24 9.78
N GLY A 109 -7.27 3.95 9.50
CA GLY A 109 -7.27 2.90 10.53
C GLY A 109 -8.49 2.93 11.47
N GLY A 110 -8.37 2.16 12.56
CA GLY A 110 -9.42 2.00 13.57
C GLY A 110 -9.43 0.61 14.21
N THR A 111 -9.61 0.56 15.52
CA THR A 111 -9.61 -0.68 16.30
C THR A 111 -11.00 -1.30 16.42
N THR A 112 -11.06 -2.61 16.65
CA THR A 112 -12.32 -3.38 16.85
C THR A 112 -13.12 -2.95 18.08
N ASP A 113 -12.52 -2.15 18.97
CA ASP A 113 -13.20 -1.50 20.09
C ASP A 113 -14.06 -0.29 19.66
N GLY A 114 -14.10 0.04 18.36
CA GLY A 114 -14.89 1.12 17.79
C GLY A 114 -14.23 2.50 17.88
N LEU A 115 -12.95 2.56 18.24
CA LEU A 115 -12.16 3.79 18.23
C LEU A 115 -11.35 3.93 16.94
N SER A 116 -11.32 5.13 16.39
CA SER A 116 -10.62 5.49 15.16
C SER A 116 -9.09 5.61 15.33
N SER A 117 -8.46 4.81 16.20
CA SER A 117 -7.04 4.96 16.55
C SER A 117 -6.37 3.61 16.73
N GLU A 118 -5.14 3.47 16.23
CA GLU A 118 -4.32 2.28 16.42
C GLU A 118 -3.82 2.17 17.85
N ALA A 119 -3.80 0.95 18.40
CA ALA A 119 -3.33 0.68 19.76
C ALA A 119 -1.98 -0.03 19.75
N PHE A 120 -1.01 0.56 20.45
CA PHE A 120 0.35 0.04 20.59
C PHE A 120 0.49 -0.63 21.95
N ASP A 121 0.16 -1.91 22.08
CA ASP A 121 0.29 -2.63 23.36
C ASP A 121 0.68 -4.09 23.15
N VAL A 122 1.73 -4.31 22.35
CA VAL A 122 2.32 -5.64 22.16
C VAL A 122 3.73 -5.65 22.70
N CYS A 123 4.14 -6.75 23.31
CA CYS A 123 5.51 -6.97 23.75
C CYS A 123 6.41 -7.26 22.55
N TYR A 124 7.73 -7.08 22.68
CA TYR A 124 8.71 -7.52 21.68
C TYR A 124 9.80 -8.33 22.38
N THR A 125 10.16 -9.48 21.82
CA THR A 125 11.25 -10.32 22.34
C THR A 125 12.24 -10.63 21.23
N TYR A 126 13.53 -10.41 21.51
CA TYR A 126 14.58 -10.50 20.50
C TYR A 126 14.94 -11.96 20.20
N PRO A 127 14.93 -12.41 18.93
CA PRO A 127 15.26 -13.79 18.57
C PRO A 127 16.62 -14.25 19.09
N GLY A 128 16.72 -15.51 19.48
CA GLY A 128 17.96 -16.08 20.01
C GLY A 128 18.27 -15.70 21.47
N LYS A 129 17.41 -14.93 22.14
CA LYS A 129 17.48 -14.72 23.59
C LYS A 129 16.39 -15.50 24.31
N GLU A 130 16.73 -16.03 25.49
CA GLU A 130 15.77 -16.62 26.42
C GLU A 130 15.40 -15.60 27.49
N TYR A 131 14.10 -15.56 27.78
CA TYR A 131 13.48 -14.58 28.66
C TYR A 131 12.71 -15.30 29.79
N THR A 132 12.70 -14.74 31.01
CA THR A 132 12.25 -15.47 32.22
C THR A 132 11.08 -14.82 32.96
N THR A 133 10.60 -13.65 32.54
CA THR A 133 9.58 -12.87 33.27
C THR A 133 8.55 -12.25 32.35
N ALA A 134 7.28 -12.68 32.46
CA ALA A 134 6.17 -12.22 31.63
C ALA A 134 6.16 -10.71 31.35
N CYS A 135 5.93 -10.34 30.09
CA CYS A 135 5.83 -8.95 29.70
C CYS A 135 4.46 -8.37 30.14
N GLU A 136 4.50 -7.33 30.97
CA GLU A 136 3.32 -6.62 31.45
C GLU A 136 3.29 -5.17 30.95
N ARG A 137 2.08 -4.68 30.62
CA ARG A 137 1.85 -3.28 30.23
C ARG A 137 2.40 -2.33 31.29
N GLY A 138 3.27 -1.39 30.89
CA GLY A 138 3.78 -0.35 31.79
C GLY A 138 4.66 -0.85 32.94
N SER A 139 5.12 -2.11 32.90
CA SER A 139 6.08 -2.58 33.88
C SER A 139 7.42 -1.83 33.74
N ALA A 140 7.94 -1.34 34.87
CA ALA A 140 9.21 -0.64 34.97
C ALA A 140 10.43 -1.58 34.87
N GLY A 141 10.22 -2.90 34.85
CA GLY A 141 11.24 -3.93 34.70
C GLY A 141 11.53 -4.30 33.24
N TYR A 142 12.60 -5.05 33.02
CA TYR A 142 12.81 -5.77 31.75
C TYR A 142 11.65 -6.74 31.56
N ASN A 143 10.87 -6.55 30.50
CA ASN A 143 9.62 -7.27 30.26
C ASN A 143 9.86 -8.34 29.19
N ASP A 144 9.75 -9.60 29.58
CA ASP A 144 10.51 -10.72 29.00
C ASP A 144 9.57 -11.95 28.88
N ALA A 145 8.66 -11.96 27.90
CA ALA A 145 7.72 -13.08 27.73
C ALA A 145 8.43 -14.45 27.85
N PRO A 146 8.00 -15.38 28.75
CA PRO A 146 8.74 -16.60 29.03
C PRO A 146 8.80 -17.48 27.77
N GLY A 147 10.00 -17.67 27.23
CA GLY A 147 10.20 -18.39 25.97
C GLY A 147 11.36 -17.85 25.14
N PRO A 148 11.65 -18.51 23.99
CA PRO A 148 12.58 -17.97 23.01
C PRO A 148 12.00 -16.70 22.39
N GLY A 149 12.85 -15.71 22.12
CA GLY A 149 12.41 -14.50 21.44
C GLY A 149 11.83 -14.77 20.05
N THR A 150 10.76 -14.07 19.73
CA THR A 150 9.90 -14.33 18.56
C THR A 150 10.18 -13.41 17.38
N GLY A 151 10.78 -12.23 17.59
CA GLY A 151 11.04 -11.26 16.53
C GLY A 151 9.87 -10.29 16.34
N PRO A 152 9.52 -9.92 15.09
CA PRO A 152 8.45 -8.98 14.78
C PRO A 152 7.12 -9.42 15.37
N GLU A 153 6.36 -8.46 15.89
CA GLU A 153 5.08 -8.71 16.55
C GLU A 153 3.97 -7.92 15.85
N TRP A 154 3.03 -8.66 15.27
CA TRP A 154 1.91 -8.09 14.53
C TRP A 154 0.85 -7.56 15.49
N VAL A 155 0.45 -6.31 15.29
CA VAL A 155 -0.66 -5.68 16.03
C VAL A 155 -1.98 -5.97 15.32
N ASN A 156 -1.96 -5.82 14.00
CA ASN A 156 -3.07 -6.09 13.09
C ASN A 156 -2.52 -6.35 11.68
N ASP A 157 -3.36 -6.27 10.64
CA ASP A 157 -3.00 -6.52 9.24
C ASP A 157 -2.15 -5.41 8.59
N HIS A 158 -2.01 -4.25 9.25
CA HIS A 158 -1.33 -3.08 8.70
C HIS A 158 -0.41 -2.38 9.72
N CYS A 159 -0.07 -3.06 10.81
CA CYS A 159 0.82 -2.56 11.85
C CYS A 159 1.67 -3.68 12.46
N VAL A 160 2.98 -3.47 12.47
CA VAL A 160 3.96 -4.39 13.05
C VAL A 160 4.94 -3.66 13.96
N ARG A 161 5.20 -4.26 15.12
CA ARG A 161 6.26 -3.82 16.04
C ARG A 161 7.54 -4.57 15.71
N VAL A 162 8.61 -3.83 15.47
CA VAL A 162 9.98 -4.35 15.47
C VAL A 162 10.81 -3.49 16.39
N THR A 163 11.43 -4.14 17.38
CA THR A 163 12.22 -3.50 18.43
C THR A 163 11.47 -2.35 19.12
N SER A 164 11.88 -1.11 18.86
CA SER A 164 11.43 0.12 19.51
C SER A 164 10.41 0.92 18.70
N ASP A 165 9.98 0.41 17.53
CA ASP A 165 9.13 1.16 16.61
C ASP A 165 7.93 0.31 16.18
N TYR A 166 6.77 0.96 16.06
CA TYR A 166 5.57 0.43 15.42
C TYR A 166 5.47 1.05 14.04
N LEU A 167 5.61 0.25 12.99
CA LEU A 167 5.40 0.70 11.62
C LEU A 167 3.95 0.39 11.23
N MET A 168 3.25 1.40 10.75
CA MET A 168 1.89 1.33 10.21
C MET A 168 1.91 1.71 8.74
N TRP A 169 1.01 1.12 7.95
CA TRP A 169 0.82 1.51 6.56
C TRP A 169 -0.65 1.55 6.15
N TYR A 170 -1.00 2.47 5.26
CA TYR A 170 -2.38 2.69 4.83
C TYR A 170 -2.46 2.92 3.34
N ASN A 171 -3.32 2.19 2.65
CA ASN A 171 -3.68 2.50 1.27
C ASN A 171 -4.46 3.84 1.26
N VAL A 172 -3.88 4.84 0.59
CA VAL A 172 -4.45 6.19 0.46
C VAL A 172 -4.69 6.56 -0.99
N THR A 173 -4.65 5.60 -1.91
CA THR A 173 -4.79 5.79 -3.38
C THR A 173 -5.93 6.74 -3.74
N ASP A 174 -7.13 6.48 -3.21
CA ASP A 174 -8.33 7.28 -3.52
C ASP A 174 -8.41 8.63 -2.76
N LEU A 175 -7.48 8.88 -1.84
CA LEU A 175 -7.46 10.07 -0.99
C LEU A 175 -6.39 11.08 -1.42
N VAL A 176 -5.41 10.68 -2.23
CA VAL A 176 -4.33 11.53 -2.71
C VAL A 176 -4.88 12.70 -3.54
N GLN A 177 -4.36 13.89 -3.24
CA GLN A 177 -4.62 15.15 -3.93
C GLN A 177 -3.27 15.82 -4.26
N PRO A 178 -3.22 16.79 -5.19
CA PRO A 178 -1.96 17.45 -5.56
C PRO A 178 -1.23 18.08 -4.38
N ASN A 179 -1.98 18.59 -3.40
CA ASN A 179 -1.47 18.94 -2.08
C ASN A 179 -2.19 18.05 -1.08
N SER A 180 -1.47 17.08 -0.52
CA SER A 180 -2.01 16.19 0.50
C SER A 180 -1.41 16.52 1.86
N ASN A 181 -2.16 16.28 2.92
CA ASN A 181 -1.74 16.55 4.30
C ASN A 181 -2.01 15.32 5.16
N VAL A 182 -1.10 15.07 6.10
CA VAL A 182 -1.24 14.02 7.10
C VAL A 182 -1.11 14.62 8.49
N VAL A 183 -1.98 14.18 9.39
CA VAL A 183 -1.92 14.51 10.82
C VAL A 183 -1.81 13.22 11.60
N VAL A 184 -0.82 13.15 12.50
CA VAL A 184 -0.57 12.03 13.41
C VAL A 184 -0.64 12.55 14.84
N ASP A 185 -1.69 12.19 15.57
CA ASP A 185 -1.80 12.45 17.01
C ASP A 185 -1.49 11.19 17.81
N THR A 186 -0.64 11.29 18.82
CA THR A 186 -0.26 10.16 19.68
C THR A 186 -0.52 10.44 21.15
N TRP A 187 -0.89 9.40 21.91
CA TRP A 187 -1.08 9.53 23.36
C TRP A 187 -0.91 8.20 24.09
N ASN A 188 -0.65 8.26 25.40
CA ASN A 188 -0.58 7.08 26.26
C ASN A 188 -1.95 6.42 26.40
N MET A 189 -2.00 5.09 26.37
CA MET A 189 -3.25 4.36 26.57
C MET A 189 -3.82 4.55 27.99
N GLU A 190 -5.14 4.52 28.14
CA GLU A 190 -5.79 4.60 29.46
C GLU A 190 -5.25 3.50 30.42
N GLY A 191 -4.99 3.89 31.67
CA GLY A 191 -4.42 3.00 32.69
C GLY A 191 -2.90 2.81 32.60
N TYR A 192 -2.22 3.37 31.60
CA TYR A 192 -0.77 3.40 31.55
C TYR A 192 -0.21 4.41 32.57
N THR A 193 0.63 3.93 33.49
CA THR A 193 1.18 4.74 34.60
C THR A 193 2.65 5.14 34.45
N GLY A 194 3.31 4.70 33.38
CA GLY A 194 4.70 5.05 33.11
C GLY A 194 4.85 6.40 32.39
N THR A 195 6.07 6.73 32.00
CA THR A 195 6.37 7.92 31.18
C THR A 195 7.08 7.50 29.91
N PHE A 196 6.48 7.76 28.76
CA PHE A 196 7.15 7.70 27.45
C PHE A 196 6.46 8.65 26.48
N ASP A 197 7.16 8.95 25.39
CA ASP A 197 6.86 10.09 24.53
C ASP A 197 6.08 9.74 23.25
N ASN A 198 5.82 8.47 22.91
CA ASN A 198 5.07 8.09 21.69
C ASN A 198 5.44 8.92 20.43
N ARG A 199 6.72 9.25 20.24
CA ARG A 199 7.09 10.19 19.19
C ARG A 199 6.75 9.64 17.82
N THR A 200 6.18 10.48 16.96
CA THR A 200 6.09 10.15 15.54
C THR A 200 7.49 10.23 14.96
N LYS A 201 8.03 9.07 14.59
CA LYS A 201 9.43 8.95 14.16
C LYS A 201 9.57 9.23 12.68
N VAL A 202 8.77 8.57 11.84
CA VAL A 202 8.76 8.81 10.39
C VAL A 202 7.36 8.89 9.84
N ILE A 203 7.22 9.66 8.76
CA ILE A 203 6.05 9.72 7.90
C ILE A 203 6.57 9.65 6.47
N THR A 204 6.07 8.72 5.65
CA THR A 204 6.50 8.57 4.24
C THR A 204 5.29 8.31 3.37
N LEU A 205 5.15 9.07 2.30
CA LEU A 205 4.12 8.81 1.28
C LEU A 205 4.83 8.29 0.02
N VAL A 206 4.34 7.18 -0.53
CA VAL A 206 4.78 6.64 -1.82
C VAL A 206 3.58 6.64 -2.76
N VAL A 207 3.77 7.13 -3.99
CA VAL A 207 2.72 7.33 -5.00
C VAL A 207 3.24 6.90 -6.36
N ALA A 208 2.63 5.86 -6.94
CA ALA A 208 2.75 5.56 -8.36
C ALA A 208 1.67 6.33 -9.12
N TYR A 209 2.06 7.19 -10.05
CA TYR A 209 1.15 8.09 -10.76
C TYR A 209 1.40 8.07 -12.26
N ASN A 210 0.34 8.32 -13.01
CA ASN A 210 0.39 8.61 -14.44
C ASN A 210 0.34 10.13 -14.63
N ASP A 211 1.07 10.66 -15.59
CA ASP A 211 1.16 12.06 -16.00
C ASP A 211 0.75 12.28 -17.46
N GLY A 212 0.45 11.20 -18.20
CA GLY A 212 -0.23 11.24 -19.49
C GLY A 212 0.67 11.55 -20.69
N ASP A 213 1.99 11.37 -20.54
CA ASP A 213 2.92 11.16 -21.64
C ASP A 213 2.94 9.67 -22.05
N SER A 214 3.97 9.28 -22.80
CA SER A 214 4.03 8.01 -23.50
C SER A 214 5.17 7.10 -23.04
N ASP A 215 5.96 7.50 -22.04
CA ASP A 215 6.92 6.62 -21.42
C ASP A 215 6.21 5.58 -20.54
N THR A 216 6.94 4.52 -20.22
CA THR A 216 6.47 3.45 -19.37
C THR A 216 7.51 3.22 -18.30
N VAL A 217 7.07 3.37 -17.05
CA VAL A 217 7.88 3.13 -15.87
C VAL A 217 7.30 1.94 -15.11
N HIS A 218 8.04 0.84 -15.11
CA HIS A 218 7.77 -0.27 -14.20
C HIS A 218 8.33 0.10 -12.82
N TYR A 219 7.53 -0.08 -11.78
CA TYR A 219 7.93 0.20 -10.40
C TYR A 219 7.75 -1.03 -9.50
N TRP A 220 8.59 -1.12 -8.48
CA TRP A 220 8.53 -2.13 -7.43
C TRP A 220 8.66 -1.46 -6.06
N VAL A 221 7.84 -1.92 -5.12
CA VAL A 221 7.81 -1.48 -3.73
C VAL A 221 8.04 -2.69 -2.84
N ASN A 222 9.27 -2.81 -2.35
CA ASN A 222 9.63 -3.77 -1.34
C ASN A 222 9.46 -3.14 0.04
N GLN A 223 8.59 -3.71 0.86
CA GLN A 223 8.29 -3.25 2.21
C GLN A 223 8.73 -4.28 3.24
N GLY A 224 9.24 -3.79 4.37
CA GLY A 224 9.48 -4.58 5.55
C GLY A 224 9.50 -3.72 6.80
N HIS A 225 10.23 -4.18 7.81
CA HIS A 225 10.57 -3.44 9.01
C HIS A 225 11.83 -4.10 9.57
N ASP A 226 12.85 -4.22 8.73
CA ASP A 226 14.00 -5.06 8.98
C ASP A 226 15.04 -4.35 9.86
N VAL A 227 15.83 -5.09 10.62
CA VAL A 227 16.80 -4.51 11.55
C VAL A 227 18.10 -5.30 11.62
N ASP A 228 19.15 -4.77 11.04
CA ASP A 228 20.50 -5.27 11.30
C ASP A 228 21.09 -4.64 12.57
N ASN A 229 21.69 -5.44 13.44
CA ASN A 229 22.21 -4.95 14.71
C ASN A 229 23.29 -5.82 15.37
N TYR A 230 24.05 -5.16 16.25
CA TYR A 230 25.21 -5.73 16.91
C TYR A 230 24.95 -6.92 17.84
N TYR A 231 23.70 -7.25 18.21
CA TYR A 231 23.44 -8.35 19.13
C TYR A 231 23.88 -9.71 18.57
N LEU A 232 23.90 -9.87 17.25
CA LEU A 232 24.38 -11.09 16.59
C LEU A 232 25.86 -10.95 16.20
N ASP A 233 26.23 -9.94 15.42
CA ASP A 233 27.55 -9.92 14.76
C ASP A 233 28.71 -9.75 15.74
N ASN A 234 28.49 -9.11 16.90
CA ASN A 234 29.55 -8.87 17.88
C ASN A 234 29.69 -10.01 18.92
N GLN A 235 28.88 -11.07 18.83
CA GLN A 235 28.92 -12.21 19.75
C GLN A 235 29.56 -13.47 19.15
N GLY A 236 30.14 -13.37 17.94
CA GLY A 236 30.77 -14.49 17.23
C GLY A 236 29.81 -15.34 16.41
N GLU A 237 28.56 -14.88 16.24
CA GLU A 237 27.61 -15.40 15.26
C GLU A 237 27.92 -14.86 13.85
N PRO A 238 27.43 -15.50 12.77
CA PRO A 238 27.67 -14.99 11.43
C PRO A 238 26.99 -13.63 11.24
N ASN A 239 27.69 -12.70 10.58
CA ASN A 239 27.19 -11.35 10.29
C ASN A 239 25.85 -11.44 9.57
N TYR A 240 24.83 -10.74 10.08
CA TYR A 240 23.60 -10.58 9.33
C TYR A 240 23.81 -9.58 8.20
N ILE A 241 23.39 -9.92 7.00
CA ILE A 241 23.32 -9.00 5.85
C ILE A 241 21.90 -9.11 5.34
N GLY A 242 21.16 -8.02 5.39
CA GLY A 242 19.80 -8.00 4.88
C GLY A 242 19.79 -8.03 3.35
N GLU A 243 18.69 -8.52 2.79
CA GLU A 243 18.52 -8.73 1.37
C GLU A 243 17.07 -8.45 0.96
N THR A 244 16.90 -7.82 -0.20
CA THR A 244 15.62 -7.73 -0.89
C THR A 244 15.82 -7.89 -2.39
N ILE A 245 14.84 -8.49 -3.06
CA ILE A 245 14.88 -8.78 -4.49
C ILE A 245 13.77 -8.03 -5.21
N PHE A 246 14.12 -7.41 -6.35
CA PHE A 246 13.18 -6.85 -7.31
C PHE A 246 13.23 -7.71 -8.58
N ALA A 247 12.21 -8.54 -8.78
CA ALA A 247 12.15 -9.47 -9.90
C ALA A 247 11.71 -8.73 -11.16
N ALA A 248 12.67 -8.37 -12.02
CA ALA A 248 12.38 -7.68 -13.27
C ALA A 248 12.15 -8.68 -14.43
N ASP A 249 11.10 -8.43 -15.20
CA ASP A 249 10.76 -9.15 -16.43
C ASP A 249 10.30 -8.15 -17.50
N LEU A 250 11.19 -7.22 -17.86
CA LEU A 250 10.86 -6.20 -18.85
C LEU A 250 10.57 -6.84 -20.23
N PRO A 251 9.67 -6.24 -21.02
CA PRO A 251 9.29 -6.75 -22.34
C PRO A 251 10.48 -7.06 -23.23
N THR A 252 10.44 -8.20 -23.92
CA THR A 252 11.56 -8.65 -24.77
C THR A 252 11.77 -7.68 -25.92
N GLY A 253 12.99 -7.13 -26.03
CA GLY A 253 13.33 -6.13 -27.05
C GLY A 253 13.17 -4.69 -26.59
N SER A 254 12.65 -4.46 -25.38
CA SER A 254 12.66 -3.14 -24.76
C SER A 254 14.09 -2.62 -24.55
N THR A 255 14.22 -1.30 -24.55
CA THR A 255 15.46 -0.59 -24.21
C THR A 255 15.23 0.19 -22.92
N LEU A 256 16.01 -0.11 -21.89
CA LEU A 256 16.03 0.64 -20.63
C LEU A 256 16.53 2.07 -20.88
N GLN A 257 15.76 3.06 -20.44
CA GLN A 257 16.11 4.48 -20.50
C GLN A 257 16.70 4.94 -19.16
N LYS A 258 16.03 4.62 -18.05
CA LYS A 258 16.39 5.09 -16.71
C LYS A 258 15.99 4.04 -15.67
N SER A 259 16.76 3.94 -14.59
CA SER A 259 16.37 3.18 -13.41
C SER A 259 16.86 3.89 -12.15
N ASN A 260 16.00 3.96 -11.14
CA ASN A 260 16.31 4.54 -9.84
C ASN A 260 16.09 3.51 -8.73
N LEU A 261 17.09 3.31 -7.88
CA LEU A 261 16.99 2.50 -6.67
C LEU A 261 16.94 3.42 -5.46
N THR A 262 15.96 3.25 -4.58
CA THR A 262 15.81 4.04 -3.35
C THR A 262 15.69 3.14 -2.13
N VAL A 263 16.28 3.55 -1.01
CA VAL A 263 16.04 2.94 0.30
C VAL A 263 15.59 4.00 1.30
N VAL A 264 14.68 3.63 2.19
CA VAL A 264 14.24 4.51 3.29
C VAL A 264 14.42 3.78 4.62
N GLN A 265 15.15 4.42 5.53
CA GLN A 265 15.67 3.82 6.76
C GLN A 265 15.35 4.67 8.01
N MET A 266 15.39 4.04 9.18
CA MET A 266 15.04 4.58 10.50
C MET A 266 16.17 4.39 11.53
N ALA A 267 17.40 4.72 11.14
CA ALA A 267 18.63 4.56 11.88
C ALA A 267 19.40 5.88 12.06
N SER A 268 20.18 5.95 13.13
CA SER A 268 21.03 7.12 13.45
C SER A 268 22.33 7.15 12.65
N GLU A 269 22.73 6.02 12.10
CA GLU A 269 23.88 5.90 11.22
C GLU A 269 23.42 5.06 10.03
N ASP A 270 23.73 5.54 8.83
CA ASP A 270 23.35 4.89 7.59
C ASP A 270 24.06 3.52 7.42
N GLY A 271 23.56 2.72 6.49
CA GLY A 271 24.07 1.40 6.17
C GLY A 271 25.15 1.41 5.09
N THR A 272 25.65 0.23 4.77
CA THR A 272 26.38 -0.05 3.53
C THR A 272 25.51 -0.87 2.60
N TYR A 273 25.74 -0.72 1.30
CA TYR A 273 24.86 -1.27 0.29
C TYR A 273 25.65 -1.97 -0.82
N THR A 274 25.09 -3.07 -1.31
CA THR A 274 25.51 -3.73 -2.55
C THR A 274 24.27 -3.89 -3.43
N TYR A 275 24.39 -3.49 -4.69
CA TYR A 275 23.35 -3.72 -5.69
C TYR A 275 23.86 -4.69 -6.74
N ASN A 276 23.14 -5.79 -6.90
CA ASN A 276 23.58 -6.97 -7.63
C ASN A 276 24.93 -7.46 -7.12
N THR A 277 26.02 -7.24 -7.87
CA THR A 277 27.36 -7.67 -7.47
C THR A 277 28.26 -6.54 -6.99
N ASP A 278 27.79 -5.30 -7.10
CA ASP A 278 28.61 -4.12 -6.98
C ASP A 278 28.28 -3.34 -5.71
N SER A 279 29.31 -2.98 -4.94
CA SER A 279 29.13 -2.06 -3.83
C SER A 279 28.76 -0.68 -4.37
N ILE A 280 27.72 -0.09 -3.80
CA ILE A 280 27.28 1.28 -4.10
C ILE A 280 27.55 2.18 -2.88
N PRO A 281 27.83 3.48 -3.08
CA PRO A 281 28.21 4.36 -1.98
C PRO A 281 27.04 4.61 -1.04
N THR A 282 27.31 4.62 0.27
CA THR A 282 26.34 4.99 1.32
C THR A 282 25.79 6.41 1.14
N ASP A 283 26.62 7.34 0.68
CA ASP A 283 26.19 8.71 0.36
C ASP A 283 26.33 8.91 -1.16
N PRO A 284 25.28 8.65 -1.96
CA PRO A 284 25.32 8.90 -3.39
C PRO A 284 25.43 10.38 -3.77
N ASP A 285 25.06 11.31 -2.88
CA ASP A 285 25.20 12.74 -3.13
C ASP A 285 26.69 13.10 -3.15
N GLY A 286 27.13 13.79 -4.20
CA GLY A 286 28.53 14.16 -4.39
C GLY A 286 29.53 13.02 -4.66
N THR A 287 29.14 11.74 -4.58
CA THR A 287 30.04 10.59 -4.86
C THR A 287 29.74 9.87 -6.17
N THR A 288 28.51 9.95 -6.67
CA THR A 288 28.09 9.34 -7.95
C THR A 288 28.11 10.37 -9.09
N THR A 289 28.06 9.90 -10.33
CA THR A 289 27.96 10.77 -11.52
C THR A 289 27.02 10.15 -12.55
N PRO A 290 25.83 10.74 -12.79
CA PRO A 290 25.27 11.92 -12.11
C PRO A 290 25.05 11.69 -10.60
N PRO A 291 25.06 12.75 -9.77
CA PRO A 291 24.88 12.62 -8.32
C PRO A 291 23.45 12.17 -8.01
N GLY A 292 23.31 11.08 -7.26
CA GLY A 292 22.04 10.66 -6.66
C GLY A 292 21.62 11.56 -5.50
N GLU A 293 20.74 11.07 -4.64
CA GLU A 293 20.24 11.83 -3.48
C GLU A 293 20.57 11.11 -2.18
N ASN A 294 20.98 11.89 -1.17
CA ASN A 294 21.15 11.45 0.20
C ASN A 294 20.47 12.45 1.12
N TRP A 295 19.74 11.94 2.10
CA TRP A 295 19.30 12.73 3.23
C TRP A 295 19.36 11.89 4.51
N GLN A 296 20.04 12.40 5.53
CA GLN A 296 20.19 11.76 6.82
C GLN A 296 19.92 12.77 7.93
N ASP A 297 19.02 12.40 8.85
CA ASP A 297 18.73 13.11 10.10
C ASP A 297 19.17 12.24 11.30
N ASP A 298 18.92 12.66 12.54
CA ASP A 298 19.43 11.99 13.75
C ASP A 298 19.00 10.51 13.91
N TYR A 299 17.87 10.10 13.31
CA TYR A 299 17.30 8.75 13.47
C TYR A 299 16.59 8.20 12.22
N SER A 300 16.77 8.82 11.06
CA SER A 300 16.10 8.44 9.82
C SER A 300 16.83 9.00 8.62
N GLY A 301 16.63 8.41 7.46
CA GLY A 301 17.20 8.90 6.22
C GLY A 301 16.75 8.12 5.00
N TYR A 302 17.21 8.56 3.83
CA TYR A 302 17.04 7.84 2.58
C TYR A 302 18.23 8.05 1.66
N ASN A 303 18.41 7.09 0.75
CA ASN A 303 19.35 7.19 -0.38
C ASN A 303 18.62 6.86 -1.66
N MET A 304 18.98 7.56 -2.75
CA MET A 304 18.56 7.24 -4.11
C MET A 304 19.78 7.21 -5.04
N TRP A 305 19.90 6.13 -5.81
CA TRP A 305 20.94 5.92 -6.82
C TRP A 305 20.33 5.78 -8.22
N TYR A 306 20.99 6.38 -9.21
CA TYR A 306 20.76 6.04 -10.62
C TYR A 306 21.36 4.68 -10.92
N ALA A 307 20.51 3.68 -11.14
CA ALA A 307 20.88 2.26 -11.18
C ALA A 307 20.94 1.66 -12.59
N SER A 308 20.70 2.46 -13.65
CA SER A 308 20.57 1.95 -15.04
C SER A 308 21.75 1.10 -15.51
N SER A 309 22.98 1.41 -15.09
CA SER A 309 24.17 0.68 -15.54
C SER A 309 24.31 -0.73 -14.97
N GLN A 310 23.61 -1.01 -13.88
CA GLN A 310 23.67 -2.27 -13.14
C GLN A 310 22.35 -3.04 -13.17
N PHE A 311 21.27 -2.40 -13.64
CA PHE A 311 19.94 -3.00 -13.70
C PHE A 311 19.90 -4.17 -14.68
N ASN A 312 19.37 -5.30 -14.21
CA ASN A 312 19.09 -6.46 -15.01
C ASN A 312 17.63 -6.40 -15.48
N SER A 313 17.39 -6.25 -16.79
CA SER A 313 16.03 -6.09 -17.32
C SER A 313 15.15 -7.32 -17.17
N ASN A 314 15.72 -8.53 -17.25
CA ASN A 314 14.96 -9.78 -17.36
C ASN A 314 15.45 -10.82 -16.35
N SER A 315 15.85 -10.37 -15.17
CA SER A 315 16.20 -11.21 -14.03
C SER A 315 16.11 -10.43 -12.72
N ASP A 316 16.33 -11.12 -11.61
CA ASP A 316 16.39 -10.52 -10.29
C ASP A 316 17.42 -9.38 -10.21
N ASN A 317 16.99 -8.28 -9.58
CA ASN A 317 17.84 -7.22 -9.09
C ASN A 317 17.89 -7.29 -7.56
N THR A 318 19.05 -7.58 -7.01
CA THR A 318 19.21 -7.85 -5.57
C THR A 318 19.86 -6.65 -4.88
N LEU A 319 19.24 -6.16 -3.82
CA LEU A 319 19.82 -5.18 -2.92
C LEU A 319 20.18 -5.85 -1.60
N ASN A 320 21.45 -5.78 -1.21
CA ASN A 320 21.92 -6.13 0.11
C ASN A 320 22.24 -4.89 0.93
N TYR A 321 21.96 -4.94 2.23
CA TYR A 321 22.25 -3.87 3.17
C TYR A 321 22.83 -4.42 4.49
N ASP A 322 23.77 -3.70 5.05
CA ASP A 322 24.49 -4.08 6.29
C ASP A 322 24.73 -2.82 7.13
N ARG A 323 24.76 -2.96 8.44
CA ARG A 323 24.93 -1.84 9.37
C ARG A 323 26.37 -1.33 9.40
N ILE A 324 26.51 -0.01 9.59
CA ILE A 324 27.77 0.61 10.05
C ILE A 324 27.74 0.75 11.57
N GLY A 325 26.66 1.35 12.07
CA GLY A 325 26.44 1.63 13.49
C GLY A 325 25.93 0.44 14.28
N GLY A 326 25.49 0.70 15.51
CA GLY A 326 24.95 -0.33 16.40
C GLY A 326 23.66 -0.96 15.87
N PHE A 327 22.80 -0.16 15.23
CA PHE A 327 21.56 -0.60 14.60
C PHE A 327 21.43 0.08 13.25
N TYR A 328 21.01 -0.68 12.25
CA TYR A 328 20.53 -0.20 10.97
C TYR A 328 19.14 -0.78 10.75
N LYS A 329 18.14 0.06 10.48
CA LYS A 329 16.75 -0.35 10.33
C LYS A 329 16.21 0.22 9.04
N ILE A 330 15.62 -0.63 8.21
CA ILE A 330 15.11 -0.29 6.89
C ILE A 330 13.67 -0.77 6.77
N PHE A 331 12.81 0.01 6.11
CA PHE A 331 11.41 -0.37 5.93
C PHE A 331 10.90 -0.27 4.49
N LEU A 332 11.64 0.43 3.61
CA LEU A 332 11.33 0.50 2.18
C LEU A 332 12.58 0.33 1.33
N GLY A 333 12.42 -0.45 0.27
CA GLY A 333 13.27 -0.45 -0.91
C GLY A 333 12.37 -0.24 -2.13
N LEU A 334 12.67 0.77 -2.94
CA LEU A 334 11.90 1.14 -4.12
C LEU A 334 12.80 1.01 -5.35
N LEU A 335 12.27 0.47 -6.44
CA LEU A 335 12.98 0.42 -7.72
C LEU A 335 12.04 0.91 -8.82
N THR A 336 12.57 1.71 -9.74
CA THR A 336 11.88 2.06 -10.99
C THR A 336 12.74 1.73 -12.20
N ALA A 337 12.09 1.41 -13.32
CA ALA A 337 12.70 1.19 -14.61
C ALA A 337 11.83 1.80 -15.70
N GLU A 338 12.29 2.91 -16.27
CA GLU A 338 11.74 3.54 -17.46
C GLU A 338 12.31 2.84 -18.69
N TYR A 339 11.46 2.39 -19.61
CA TYR A 339 11.89 1.71 -20.83
C TYR A 339 11.02 2.11 -22.02
N THR A 340 11.55 1.86 -23.21
CA THR A 340 10.82 1.99 -24.48
C THR A 340 10.79 0.66 -25.18
N GLU A 341 9.66 0.29 -25.76
CA GLU A 341 9.54 -0.88 -26.63
C GLU A 341 9.82 -0.53 -28.09
N GLU A 342 10.19 -1.51 -28.92
CA GLU A 342 10.30 -1.27 -30.35
C GLU A 342 8.91 -1.17 -30.96
N SER A 343 8.52 0.04 -31.41
CA SER A 343 7.22 0.21 -32.07
C SER A 343 7.18 -0.58 -33.36
N THR A 344 6.21 -1.46 -33.49
CA THR A 344 5.83 -1.98 -34.81
C THR A 344 4.81 -1.01 -35.41
N ASP A 345 4.78 -0.84 -36.74
CA ASP A 345 3.75 -0.03 -37.45
C ASP A 345 2.31 -0.62 -37.35
N SER A 346 2.03 -1.37 -36.28
CA SER A 346 0.74 -1.95 -35.94
C SER A 346 0.17 -1.22 -34.71
N PRO A 347 -1.15 -1.11 -34.54
CA PRO A 347 -1.74 -0.63 -33.29
C PRO A 347 -1.47 -1.60 -32.13
N ASP A 348 -1.60 -1.12 -30.89
CA ASP A 348 -1.59 -1.94 -29.67
C ASP A 348 -2.59 -1.35 -28.66
N LEU A 349 -3.75 -1.98 -28.54
CA LEU A 349 -4.92 -1.52 -27.79
C LEU A 349 -4.93 -2.10 -26.38
N VAL A 350 -4.47 -1.27 -25.44
CA VAL A 350 -4.38 -1.67 -24.03
C VAL A 350 -5.49 -0.99 -23.23
N PRO A 351 -6.37 -1.75 -22.54
CA PRO A 351 -7.22 -1.16 -21.51
C PRO A 351 -6.36 -0.75 -20.31
N THR A 352 -6.25 0.55 -20.04
CA THR A 352 -5.39 1.08 -18.98
C THR A 352 -6.13 1.34 -17.67
N LYS A 353 -7.43 1.66 -17.71
CA LYS A 353 -8.20 2.04 -16.50
C LYS A 353 -9.62 1.48 -16.50
N ILE A 354 -10.10 1.09 -15.32
CA ILE A 354 -11.51 0.83 -15.02
C ILE A 354 -11.90 1.66 -13.81
N LYS A 355 -12.78 2.65 -13.98
CA LYS A 355 -13.22 3.54 -12.88
C LYS A 355 -14.73 3.50 -12.72
N ALA A 356 -15.19 2.94 -11.60
CA ALA A 356 -16.60 3.03 -11.20
C ALA A 356 -16.85 4.32 -10.41
N LYS A 357 -17.95 5.01 -10.72
CA LYS A 357 -18.40 6.18 -9.97
C LYS A 357 -19.92 6.19 -9.84
N HIS A 358 -20.39 6.81 -8.77
CA HIS A 358 -21.80 7.14 -8.61
C HIS A 358 -21.94 8.59 -8.19
N ASN A 359 -22.38 9.44 -9.12
CA ASN A 359 -22.39 10.90 -8.96
C ASN A 359 -21.00 11.44 -8.60
N TYR A 360 -20.82 11.88 -7.34
CA TYR A 360 -19.56 12.44 -6.82
C TYR A 360 -18.73 11.44 -6.02
N HIS A 361 -19.18 10.19 -5.88
CA HIS A 361 -18.48 9.14 -5.15
C HIS A 361 -17.65 8.27 -6.11
N ASN A 362 -16.36 8.11 -5.82
CA ASN A 362 -15.47 7.16 -6.48
C ASN A 362 -15.71 5.77 -5.90
N GLY A 363 -16.35 4.91 -6.68
CA GLY A 363 -16.79 3.58 -6.28
C GLY A 363 -18.26 3.32 -6.62
N ALA A 364 -18.72 2.11 -6.33
CA ALA A 364 -20.04 1.64 -6.73
C ALA A 364 -20.98 1.40 -5.53
N TRP A 365 -22.26 1.62 -5.77
CA TRP A 365 -23.33 1.28 -4.84
C TRP A 365 -24.21 0.18 -5.39
N THR A 366 -24.56 -0.75 -4.51
CA THR A 366 -25.52 -1.81 -4.79
C THR A 366 -26.90 -1.28 -5.12
N LEU A 367 -27.61 -1.97 -6.02
CA LEU A 367 -28.98 -1.71 -6.46
C LEU A 367 -29.19 -0.36 -7.18
N LEU A 368 -28.13 0.41 -7.39
CA LEU A 368 -28.13 1.67 -8.12
C LEU A 368 -27.37 1.52 -9.44
N ASN A 369 -27.71 2.39 -10.39
CA ASN A 369 -26.95 2.49 -11.63
C ASN A 369 -25.68 3.28 -11.33
N ASN A 370 -24.54 2.63 -11.48
CA ASN A 370 -23.21 3.23 -11.40
C ASN A 370 -22.67 3.41 -12.82
N THR A 371 -21.86 4.43 -13.02
CA THR A 371 -21.14 4.62 -14.28
C THR A 371 -19.78 3.96 -14.13
N VAL A 372 -19.41 3.07 -15.06
CA VAL A 372 -18.06 2.50 -15.15
C VAL A 372 -17.44 3.00 -16.43
N ASN A 373 -16.35 3.77 -16.32
CA ASN A 373 -15.59 4.23 -17.45
C ASN A 373 -14.36 3.32 -17.62
N VAL A 374 -14.17 2.83 -18.84
CA VAL A 374 -12.97 2.10 -19.26
C VAL A 374 -12.15 2.99 -20.17
N THR A 375 -10.89 3.21 -19.83
CA THR A 375 -9.93 3.90 -20.71
C THR A 375 -9.15 2.87 -21.50
N VAL A 376 -9.07 3.08 -22.81
CA VAL A 376 -8.27 2.29 -23.75
C VAL A 376 -7.27 3.22 -24.41
N GLU A 377 -6.01 2.80 -24.48
CA GLU A 377 -4.92 3.53 -25.12
C GLU A 377 -4.40 2.71 -26.30
N ASN A 378 -3.97 3.40 -27.36
CA ASN A 378 -3.25 2.78 -28.46
C ASN A 378 -1.76 3.13 -28.31
N ILE A 379 -0.96 2.20 -27.79
CA ILE A 379 0.39 2.49 -27.29
C ILE A 379 1.49 2.39 -28.36
N ASP A 380 1.17 1.89 -29.55
CA ASP A 380 2.11 1.72 -30.65
C ASP A 380 1.81 2.61 -31.88
N SER A 381 2.67 2.55 -32.91
CA SER A 381 2.68 3.51 -34.01
C SER A 381 1.58 3.32 -35.07
N GLY A 382 0.83 2.22 -35.04
CA GLY A 382 -0.27 1.98 -35.99
C GLY A 382 -1.61 2.55 -35.51
N ASP A 383 -2.43 3.07 -36.44
CA ASP A 383 -3.80 3.49 -36.13
C ASP A 383 -4.76 2.29 -36.07
N ALA A 384 -5.63 2.26 -35.05
CA ALA A 384 -6.68 1.27 -34.95
C ALA A 384 -7.99 1.72 -35.61
N GLY A 385 -8.62 0.79 -36.33
CA GLY A 385 -9.98 0.93 -36.84
C GLY A 385 -11.04 0.83 -35.74
N ALA A 386 -12.28 0.50 -36.10
CA ALA A 386 -13.33 0.29 -35.11
C ALA A 386 -13.12 -1.03 -34.36
N PHE A 387 -13.24 -1.00 -33.03
CA PHE A 387 -13.15 -2.18 -32.16
C PHE A 387 -14.15 -2.09 -31.00
N ASP A 388 -14.48 -3.23 -30.41
CA ASP A 388 -15.40 -3.32 -29.28
C ASP A 388 -14.67 -3.45 -27.94
N VAL A 389 -15.20 -2.79 -26.91
CA VAL A 389 -14.77 -2.89 -25.51
C VAL A 389 -15.89 -3.59 -24.75
N LYS A 390 -15.60 -4.77 -24.17
CA LYS A 390 -16.58 -5.53 -23.37
C LYS A 390 -16.23 -5.47 -21.90
N LEU A 391 -17.21 -5.16 -21.06
CA LEU A 391 -17.05 -5.11 -19.60
C LEU A 391 -17.80 -6.26 -18.94
N TYR A 392 -17.16 -6.90 -17.98
CA TYR A 392 -17.68 -8.00 -17.18
C TYR A 392 -17.51 -7.73 -15.69
N ALA A 393 -18.38 -8.29 -14.86
CA ALA A 393 -18.27 -8.26 -13.41
C ALA A 393 -18.38 -9.66 -12.81
N LYS A 394 -17.64 -9.89 -11.72
CA LYS A 394 -17.68 -11.12 -10.95
C LYS A 394 -17.62 -10.80 -9.46
N LEU A 395 -18.64 -11.18 -8.70
CA LEU A 395 -18.55 -11.25 -7.24
C LEU A 395 -18.16 -12.66 -6.80
N ASN A 396 -18.91 -13.66 -7.26
CA ASN A 396 -18.70 -15.08 -6.98
C ASN A 396 -18.89 -15.90 -8.26
N GLY A 397 -18.10 -16.95 -8.45
CA GLY A 397 -18.24 -17.85 -9.61
C GLY A 397 -17.61 -17.32 -10.89
N ASN A 398 -18.41 -17.15 -11.94
CA ASN A 398 -17.96 -16.76 -13.29
C ASN A 398 -18.17 -15.27 -13.55
N PHE A 399 -17.46 -14.72 -14.52
CA PHE A 399 -17.71 -13.36 -15.02
C PHE A 399 -19.05 -13.28 -15.76
N GLU A 400 -19.84 -12.26 -15.44
CA GLU A 400 -21.09 -11.91 -16.11
C GLU A 400 -20.88 -10.63 -16.93
N GLU A 401 -21.37 -10.62 -18.17
CA GLU A 401 -21.24 -9.45 -19.06
C GLU A 401 -22.15 -8.32 -18.58
N ILE A 402 -21.56 -7.13 -18.43
CA ILE A 402 -22.27 -5.88 -18.16
C ILE A 402 -22.74 -5.26 -19.48
N GLY A 403 -21.87 -5.23 -20.49
CA GLY A 403 -22.18 -4.72 -21.81
C GLY A 403 -20.97 -4.61 -22.73
N SER A 404 -21.21 -4.06 -23.92
CA SER A 404 -20.23 -3.83 -24.99
C SER A 404 -20.43 -2.44 -25.56
N GLU A 405 -19.35 -1.70 -25.75
CA GLU A 405 -19.33 -0.37 -26.39
C GLU A 405 -18.32 -0.38 -27.54
N THR A 406 -18.61 0.33 -28.63
CA THR A 406 -17.73 0.38 -29.81
C THR A 406 -16.95 1.68 -29.84
N VAL A 407 -15.64 1.60 -29.97
CA VAL A 407 -14.75 2.74 -30.31
C VAL A 407 -14.60 2.76 -31.83
N SER A 408 -14.89 3.90 -32.47
CA SER A 408 -14.93 3.97 -33.95
C SER A 408 -13.56 3.94 -34.62
N SER A 409 -12.54 4.41 -33.90
CA SER A 409 -11.14 4.47 -34.32
C SER A 409 -10.32 4.98 -33.14
N LEU A 410 -9.05 4.58 -33.05
CA LEU A 410 -8.12 5.14 -32.08
C LEU A 410 -6.76 5.37 -32.77
N LEU A 411 -6.34 6.62 -32.86
CA LEU A 411 -5.05 6.95 -33.49
C LEU A 411 -3.90 6.46 -32.61
N SER A 412 -2.73 6.27 -33.22
CA SER A 412 -1.51 6.00 -32.46
C SER A 412 -1.26 7.08 -31.38
N GLY A 413 -0.99 6.63 -30.16
CA GLY A 413 -0.73 7.48 -28.99
C GLY A 413 -1.97 8.15 -28.39
N ASP A 414 -3.17 7.96 -28.95
CA ASP A 414 -4.42 8.51 -28.41
C ASP A 414 -5.08 7.56 -27.40
N SER A 415 -5.99 8.11 -26.60
CA SER A 415 -6.87 7.36 -25.68
C SER A 415 -8.35 7.55 -26.00
N ALA A 416 -9.15 6.53 -25.69
CA ALA A 416 -10.61 6.56 -25.76
C ALA A 416 -11.24 6.11 -24.45
N GLU A 417 -12.41 6.66 -24.11
CA GLU A 417 -13.19 6.25 -22.94
C GLU A 417 -14.50 5.58 -23.38
N ALA A 418 -14.69 4.32 -22.96
CA ALA A 418 -15.94 3.58 -23.12
C ALA A 418 -16.73 3.60 -21.79
N SER A 419 -18.00 4.01 -21.83
CA SER A 419 -18.80 4.23 -20.62
C SER A 419 -19.95 3.23 -20.51
N PHE A 420 -20.01 2.52 -19.38
CA PHE A 420 -21.00 1.48 -19.09
C PHE A 420 -21.89 1.87 -17.91
N VAL A 421 -23.10 1.30 -17.89
CA VAL A 421 -23.99 1.37 -16.72
C VAL A 421 -23.99 0.03 -16.00
N TRP A 422 -23.51 0.02 -14.76
CA TRP A 422 -23.41 -1.18 -13.94
C TRP A 422 -24.25 -1.09 -12.67
N LYS A 423 -25.04 -2.13 -12.40
CA LYS A 423 -25.92 -2.22 -11.23
C LYS A 423 -25.65 -3.52 -10.45
N PRO A 424 -24.69 -3.53 -9.51
CA PRO A 424 -24.43 -4.71 -8.68
C PRO A 424 -25.61 -5.00 -7.76
N SER A 425 -25.97 -6.27 -7.60
CA SER A 425 -27.08 -6.70 -6.75
C SER A 425 -26.71 -6.91 -5.29
N GLU A 426 -25.43 -7.16 -5.01
CA GLU A 426 -24.93 -7.59 -3.70
C GLU A 426 -23.75 -6.76 -3.26
N VAL A 427 -23.58 -6.61 -1.95
CA VAL A 427 -22.42 -5.90 -1.38
C VAL A 427 -21.21 -6.82 -1.44
N GLY A 428 -20.07 -6.27 -1.83
CA GLY A 428 -18.80 -6.99 -1.82
C GLY A 428 -17.81 -6.47 -2.86
N ASP A 429 -16.67 -7.13 -2.93
CA ASP A 429 -15.58 -6.78 -3.83
C ASP A 429 -15.73 -7.55 -5.14
N TYR A 430 -16.15 -6.84 -6.18
CA TYR A 430 -16.29 -7.40 -7.52
C TYR A 430 -14.95 -7.33 -8.25
N SER A 431 -14.58 -8.37 -8.99
CA SER A 431 -13.61 -8.24 -10.08
C SER A 431 -14.34 -7.68 -11.30
N LEU A 432 -13.99 -6.47 -11.73
CA LEU A 432 -14.39 -5.92 -13.01
C LEU A 432 -13.31 -6.25 -14.03
N LYS A 433 -13.71 -6.82 -15.16
CA LYS A 433 -12.82 -7.25 -16.24
C LYS A 433 -13.25 -6.60 -17.53
N THR A 434 -12.32 -5.94 -18.20
CA THR A 434 -12.55 -5.44 -19.55
C THR A 434 -11.71 -6.24 -20.55
N VAL A 435 -12.27 -6.47 -21.73
CA VAL A 435 -11.56 -7.07 -22.87
C VAL A 435 -11.76 -6.15 -24.07
N VAL A 436 -10.66 -5.61 -24.58
CA VAL A 436 -10.62 -4.76 -25.77
C VAL A 436 -10.43 -5.65 -27.00
N ASP A 437 -11.11 -5.31 -28.08
CA ASP A 437 -11.12 -6.08 -29.32
C ASP A 437 -11.31 -7.58 -29.09
N SER A 438 -12.31 -7.95 -28.28
CA SER A 438 -12.52 -9.35 -27.87
C SER A 438 -12.76 -10.34 -29.02
N ASP A 439 -13.06 -9.84 -30.22
CA ASP A 439 -13.24 -10.63 -31.43
C ASP A 439 -11.92 -10.78 -32.23
N ASN A 440 -10.82 -10.18 -31.76
CA ASN A 440 -9.48 -10.16 -32.35
C ASN A 440 -9.55 -9.74 -33.84
N SER A 441 -10.16 -8.58 -34.06
CA SER A 441 -10.47 -8.04 -35.38
C SER A 441 -9.43 -7.04 -35.90
N ILE A 442 -8.70 -6.41 -34.98
CA ILE A 442 -7.54 -5.58 -35.24
C ILE A 442 -6.30 -6.46 -35.01
N ALA A 443 -5.39 -6.48 -35.98
CA ALA A 443 -4.11 -7.14 -35.78
C ALA A 443 -3.19 -6.17 -35.04
N GLU A 444 -2.79 -6.55 -33.84
CA GLU A 444 -2.04 -5.72 -32.91
C GLU A 444 -0.58 -6.17 -32.81
N SER A 445 0.29 -5.29 -32.31
CA SER A 445 1.69 -5.67 -32.05
C SER A 445 1.77 -6.69 -30.90
N ASN A 446 0.87 -6.59 -29.94
CA ASN A 446 0.67 -7.51 -28.84
C ASN A 446 -0.83 -7.85 -28.71
N GLU A 447 -1.16 -9.14 -28.75
CA GLU A 447 -2.55 -9.62 -28.66
C GLU A 447 -2.90 -10.11 -27.25
N THR A 448 -1.96 -9.96 -26.30
CA THR A 448 -2.04 -10.58 -24.97
C THR A 448 -2.28 -9.58 -23.84
N ASN A 449 -2.21 -8.28 -24.13
CA ASN A 449 -2.39 -7.15 -23.22
C ASN A 449 -3.77 -6.48 -23.32
N ASN A 450 -4.70 -7.01 -24.13
CA ASN A 450 -6.05 -6.45 -24.33
C ASN A 450 -7.03 -6.72 -23.19
N GLU A 451 -6.60 -7.28 -22.06
CA GLU A 451 -7.44 -7.61 -20.91
C GLU A 451 -6.93 -6.93 -19.63
N LEU A 452 -7.82 -6.23 -18.93
CA LEU A 452 -7.53 -5.66 -17.61
C LEU A 452 -8.59 -6.09 -16.60
N ILE A 453 -8.14 -6.49 -15.40
CA ILE A 453 -9.00 -6.84 -14.26
C ILE A 453 -8.69 -5.91 -13.08
N LYS A 454 -9.70 -5.22 -12.55
CA LYS A 454 -9.61 -4.41 -11.33
C LYS A 454 -10.63 -4.87 -10.29
N LEU A 455 -10.25 -4.83 -9.02
CA LEU A 455 -11.19 -5.00 -7.92
C LEU A 455 -11.98 -3.70 -7.71
N GLN A 456 -13.27 -3.84 -7.48
CA GLN A 456 -14.20 -2.75 -7.22
C GLN A 456 -15.15 -3.13 -6.09
N SER A 457 -15.01 -2.46 -4.95
CA SER A 457 -15.97 -2.59 -3.85
C SER A 457 -17.31 -1.96 -4.23
N ALA A 458 -18.38 -2.73 -4.06
CA ALA A 458 -19.76 -2.26 -4.17
C ALA A 458 -20.37 -2.20 -2.77
N GLY A 459 -20.58 -0.99 -2.25
CA GLY A 459 -21.11 -0.77 -0.92
C GLY A 459 -22.64 -0.77 -0.85
N HIS A 460 -23.18 -0.71 0.36
CA HIS A 460 -24.58 -0.37 0.57
C HIS A 460 -24.73 1.15 0.72
N ASN A 461 -25.58 1.80 -0.08
CA ASN A 461 -25.79 3.25 -0.02
C ASN A 461 -26.67 3.71 1.19
N GLY A 462 -26.58 3.00 2.32
CA GLY A 462 -27.30 3.32 3.55
C GLY A 462 -28.82 3.52 3.40
N TYR A 463 -29.40 4.37 4.25
CA TYR A 463 -30.80 4.78 4.16
C TYR A 463 -30.98 5.75 2.99
N VAL A 464 -31.28 5.20 1.82
CA VAL A 464 -31.71 5.99 0.67
C VAL A 464 -33.11 6.51 0.98
N GLY A 465 -33.25 7.81 1.24
CA GLY A 465 -34.55 8.45 1.22
C GLY A 465 -35.22 8.15 -0.11
N ASP A 466 -36.23 7.29 -0.10
CA ASP A 466 -36.88 6.67 -1.28
C ASP A 466 -37.71 7.67 -2.13
N LYS A 467 -37.61 8.97 -1.82
CA LYS A 467 -38.42 10.04 -2.39
C LYS A 467 -37.52 11.18 -2.84
N PRO A 468 -37.21 11.29 -4.14
CA PRO A 468 -36.50 12.44 -4.67
C PRO A 468 -37.27 13.73 -4.34
N LEU A 469 -36.54 14.83 -4.16
CA LEU A 469 -37.17 16.14 -3.91
C LEU A 469 -38.15 16.47 -5.05
N THR A 470 -39.41 16.71 -4.69
CA THR A 470 -40.44 17.18 -5.60
C THR A 470 -40.80 18.63 -5.25
N THR A 471 -41.16 19.43 -6.26
CA THR A 471 -41.62 20.80 -6.00
C THR A 471 -42.96 20.73 -5.29
N TYR A 472 -42.98 21.07 -4.00
CA TYR A 472 -44.20 21.08 -3.19
C TYR A 472 -45.06 22.32 -3.46
N ALA A 473 -44.43 23.49 -3.52
CA ALA A 473 -45.09 24.76 -3.82
C ALA A 473 -44.12 25.73 -4.52
N HIS A 474 -44.66 26.57 -5.40
CA HIS A 474 -43.90 27.66 -6.03
C HIS A 474 -44.75 28.92 -6.18
N GLY A 475 -44.13 30.10 -6.18
CA GLY A 475 -44.83 31.36 -6.36
C GLY A 475 -43.95 32.58 -6.10
N LYS A 476 -44.54 33.76 -6.25
CA LYS A 476 -43.88 35.04 -5.94
C LYS A 476 -44.38 35.60 -4.61
N ILE A 477 -43.48 36.15 -3.81
CA ILE A 477 -43.77 36.88 -2.57
C ILE A 477 -43.10 38.27 -2.62
N LYS A 478 -43.68 39.24 -1.93
CA LYS A 478 -43.01 40.50 -1.58
C LYS A 478 -42.59 40.39 -0.11
N GLY A 479 -41.40 39.84 0.13
CA GLY A 479 -40.93 39.43 1.46
C GLY A 479 -39.86 38.35 1.35
N ASN A 480 -39.68 37.55 2.40
CA ASN A 480 -38.72 36.44 2.46
C ASN A 480 -39.41 35.12 2.91
N ILE A 481 -38.72 34.00 2.74
CA ILE A 481 -39.09 32.71 3.34
C ILE A 481 -38.42 32.63 4.71
N SER A 482 -39.21 32.40 5.76
CA SER A 482 -38.71 32.13 7.13
C SER A 482 -38.98 30.66 7.44
N PHE A 483 -37.95 29.92 7.85
CA PHE A 483 -38.07 28.51 8.21
C PHE A 483 -37.32 28.24 9.52
N THR A 484 -37.77 27.22 10.25
CA THR A 484 -37.09 26.70 11.45
C THR A 484 -37.27 25.19 11.49
N HIS A 485 -36.21 24.46 11.85
CA HIS A 485 -36.34 23.06 12.21
C HIS A 485 -36.84 22.89 13.66
N GLY A 486 -37.10 23.99 14.37
CA GLY A 486 -37.48 24.00 15.78
C GLY A 486 -36.28 23.74 16.69
N ASP A 487 -36.54 23.31 17.91
CA ASP A 487 -35.54 22.86 18.89
C ASP A 487 -35.17 21.38 18.74
N SER A 488 -35.41 20.80 17.55
CA SER A 488 -35.16 19.38 17.28
C SER A 488 -33.67 19.03 17.40
N PHE A 489 -33.38 17.88 17.99
CA PHE A 489 -32.08 17.22 18.03
C PHE A 489 -32.28 15.70 17.95
N TYR A 490 -31.20 14.94 17.76
CA TYR A 490 -31.28 13.48 17.72
C TYR A 490 -31.80 12.93 19.06
N SER A 491 -33.01 12.36 19.06
CA SER A 491 -33.72 11.92 20.26
C SER A 491 -33.28 10.53 20.77
N GLY A 492 -32.40 9.84 20.03
CA GLY A 492 -32.05 8.46 20.30
C GLY A 492 -33.18 7.49 19.95
N LYS A 493 -33.23 6.34 20.64
CA LYS A 493 -34.22 5.29 20.40
C LYS A 493 -35.56 5.66 21.06
N LEU A 494 -36.60 5.87 20.24
CA LEU A 494 -37.99 5.98 20.69
C LEU A 494 -38.67 4.59 20.67
N ASN A 495 -39.38 4.23 21.73
CA ASN A 495 -40.17 3.01 21.80
C ASN A 495 -41.63 3.27 21.38
N ASN A 496 -42.38 2.19 21.17
CA ASN A 496 -43.78 2.29 20.80
C ASN A 496 -44.61 3.00 21.89
N GLY A 497 -45.19 4.15 21.55
CA GLY A 497 -45.95 5.01 22.46
C GLY A 497 -45.18 6.21 23.02
N ASP A 498 -43.87 6.28 22.80
CA ASP A 498 -43.08 7.45 23.21
C ASP A 498 -43.44 8.66 22.35
N THR A 499 -43.43 9.84 22.96
CA THR A 499 -43.68 11.13 22.27
C THR A 499 -42.43 11.99 22.33
N TYR A 500 -41.94 12.41 21.17
CA TYR A 500 -40.89 13.42 21.04
C TYR A 500 -41.53 14.72 20.53
N THR A 501 -41.51 15.76 21.37
CA THR A 501 -42.11 17.06 21.05
C THR A 501 -41.06 18.01 20.55
N VAL A 502 -41.30 18.61 19.38
CA VAL A 502 -40.48 19.67 18.79
C VAL A 502 -41.24 20.97 18.85
N HIS A 503 -40.60 22.03 19.34
CA HIS A 503 -41.15 23.36 19.39
C HIS A 503 -40.60 24.18 18.22
N HIS A 504 -41.51 24.62 17.35
CA HIS A 504 -41.17 25.48 16.23
C HIS A 504 -41.46 26.93 16.58
N THR A 505 -40.43 27.78 16.58
CA THR A 505 -40.59 29.23 16.69
C THR A 505 -40.15 29.87 15.38
N VAL A 506 -41.11 30.38 14.61
CA VAL A 506 -40.85 31.10 13.36
C VAL A 506 -41.03 32.58 13.60
N ASN A 507 -39.97 33.37 13.41
CA ASN A 507 -40.04 34.82 13.49
C ASN A 507 -40.56 35.36 12.14
N ILE A 508 -41.76 35.94 12.16
CA ILE A 508 -42.37 36.61 11.01
C ILE A 508 -42.40 38.11 11.29
N PRO A 509 -41.98 38.99 10.36
CA PRO A 509 -41.99 40.44 10.57
C PRO A 509 -43.38 41.00 10.90
N ASP A 510 -43.43 41.98 11.81
CA ASP A 510 -44.67 42.64 12.20
C ASP A 510 -45.42 43.24 10.99
N GLY A 511 -46.72 42.94 10.89
CA GLY A 511 -47.56 43.38 9.78
C GLY A 511 -47.44 42.56 8.49
N ALA A 512 -46.63 41.49 8.47
CA ALA A 512 -46.56 40.59 7.32
C ALA A 512 -47.83 39.74 7.18
N THR A 513 -48.21 39.41 5.95
CA THR A 513 -49.29 38.46 5.63
C THR A 513 -48.69 37.11 5.25
N LEU A 514 -49.01 36.06 6.00
CA LEU A 514 -48.57 34.69 5.72
C LEU A 514 -49.28 34.14 4.47
N LYS A 515 -48.49 33.64 3.50
CA LYS A 515 -49.00 33.05 2.26
C LYS A 515 -49.12 31.53 2.33
N PHE A 516 -48.27 30.91 3.14
CA PHE A 516 -48.14 29.47 3.32
C PHE A 516 -47.47 29.24 4.68
N ALA A 517 -47.98 28.29 5.48
CA ALA A 517 -47.49 27.95 6.81
C ALA A 517 -47.64 26.44 7.04
#